data_AF-A0A7V2S5Z0-F1
#
_entry.id   AF-A0A7V2S5Z0-F1
#
_cell.length_a   1.000
_cell.length_b   1.000
_cell.length_c   1.000
_cell.angle_alpha   90.00
_cell.angle_beta   90.00
_cell.angle_gamma   90.00
#
_symmetry.space_group_name_H-M   'P 1'
#
loop_
_entity.id
_entity.type
_entity.pdbx_description
1 polymer ?
#
loop_
_entity_poly.entity_id
_entity_poly.type
_entity_poly.pdbx_seq_one_letter_code
_entity_poly.pdbx_strand_id
1 'polypeptide(L)'
;IVSMAKILQPLGITLGEKKAEGGPDFSPFHAQGLAVFDLKQDGTHYFDWHHTSNDTLDKIVPDEMAQNVAAFAVVVYLSAQYEGDFGSALEEK
;
A
#
# COMPACT_ATOMS: atom_id res chain seq x y z
N ILE A 1 3.17 2.65 13.75
CA ILE A 1 3.38 3.33 12.44
C ILE A 1 4.82 3.77 12.21
N VAL A 2 5.42 4.69 13.01
CA VAL A 2 6.83 5.10 12.83
C VAL A 2 7.83 3.94 12.94
N SER A 3 7.53 2.94 13.77
CA SER A 3 8.28 1.68 13.84
C SER A 3 8.21 0.85 12.55
N MET A 4 7.02 0.75 11.92
CA MET A 4 6.82 -0.01 10.68
C MET A 4 7.57 0.62 9.51
N ALA A 5 7.53 1.95 9.38
CA ALA A 5 8.27 2.65 8.32
C ALA A 5 9.78 2.40 8.40
N LYS A 6 10.36 2.33 9.60
CA LYS A 6 11.78 1.98 9.78
C LYS A 6 12.11 0.56 9.33
N ILE A 7 11.21 -0.40 9.56
CA ILE A 7 11.40 -1.79 9.13
C ILE A 7 11.35 -1.93 7.61
N LEU A 8 10.61 -1.04 6.93
CA LEU A 8 10.50 -1.02 5.47
C LEU A 8 11.66 -0.29 4.75
N GLN A 9 12.48 0.48 5.46
CA GLN A 9 13.61 1.22 4.87
C GLN A 9 14.59 0.37 4.07
N PRO A 10 14.96 -0.86 4.49
CA PRO A 10 15.83 -1.74 3.69
C PRO A 10 15.25 -2.12 2.32
N LEU A 11 13.93 -2.01 2.13
CA LEU A 11 13.25 -2.21 0.85
C LEU A 11 13.18 -0.93 0.00
N GLY A 12 13.79 0.17 0.45
CA GLY A 12 13.73 1.48 -0.20
C GLY A 12 12.44 2.26 0.07
N ILE A 13 11.62 1.83 1.04
CA ILE A 13 10.32 2.42 1.34
C ILE A 13 10.45 3.34 2.56
N THR A 14 9.98 4.58 2.43
CA THR A 14 10.01 5.60 3.49
C THR A 14 8.59 6.01 3.88
N LEU A 15 8.47 6.73 5.01
CA LEU A 15 7.19 7.30 5.40
C LEU A 15 6.82 8.45 4.47
N GLY A 16 5.67 8.36 3.82
CA GLY A 16 5.12 9.44 3.00
C GLY A 16 4.58 10.60 3.84
N GLU A 17 4.48 11.77 3.22
CA GLU A 17 3.94 12.99 3.86
C GLU A 17 2.40 13.08 3.76
N LYS A 18 1.81 12.39 2.78
CA LYS A 18 0.37 12.39 2.56
C LYS A 18 -0.32 11.35 3.43
N LYS A 19 -1.55 11.65 3.85
CA LYS A 19 -2.45 10.66 4.44
C LYS A 19 -2.77 9.58 3.39
N ALA A 20 -2.89 8.33 3.85
CA ALA A 20 -3.31 7.24 3.00
C ALA A 20 -4.78 7.40 2.58
N GLU A 21 -5.11 6.96 1.37
CA GLU A 21 -6.47 7.04 0.83
C GLU A 21 -7.12 5.65 0.69
N GLY A 22 -6.34 4.57 0.75
CA GLY A 22 -6.82 3.19 0.65
C GLY A 22 -6.99 2.68 -0.78
N GLY A 23 -6.56 3.46 -1.78
CA GLY A 23 -6.72 3.09 -3.19
C GLY A 23 -8.18 2.98 -3.64
N PRO A 24 -8.42 2.52 -4.88
CA PRO A 24 -9.75 2.55 -5.48
C PRO A 24 -10.77 1.70 -4.72
N ASP A 25 -10.37 0.54 -4.21
CA ASP A 25 -11.29 -0.41 -3.56
C ASP A 25 -11.60 -0.06 -2.09
N PHE A 26 -10.64 0.52 -1.35
CA PHE A 26 -10.85 0.86 0.06
C PHE A 26 -11.18 2.33 0.32
N SER A 27 -10.96 3.25 -0.62
CA SER A 27 -11.33 4.66 -0.44
C SER A 27 -12.81 4.90 -0.06
N PRO A 28 -13.80 4.12 -0.55
CA PRO A 28 -15.19 4.29 -0.11
C PRO A 28 -15.42 3.90 1.35
N PHE A 29 -14.65 2.92 1.85
CA PHE A 29 -14.70 2.49 3.26
C PHE A 29 -13.88 3.42 4.15
N HIS A 30 -12.75 3.92 3.65
CA HIS A 30 -11.96 4.93 4.34
C HIS A 30 -12.78 6.20 4.57
N ALA A 31 -13.59 6.60 3.60
CA ALA A 31 -14.56 7.69 3.73
C ALA A 31 -15.66 7.43 4.77
N GLN A 32 -15.78 6.21 5.29
CA GLN A 32 -16.67 5.86 6.41
C GLN A 32 -15.89 5.59 7.70
N GLY A 33 -14.60 5.93 7.72
CA GLY A 33 -13.71 5.86 8.87
C GLY A 33 -12.99 4.53 9.08
N LEU A 34 -12.92 3.67 8.05
CA LEU A 34 -11.98 2.54 8.05
C LEU A 34 -10.53 3.06 8.01
N ALA A 35 -9.67 2.60 8.91
CA ALA A 35 -8.24 2.87 8.81
C ALA A 35 -7.62 2.14 7.62
N VAL A 36 -6.79 2.84 6.85
CA VAL A 36 -6.13 2.33 5.65
C VAL A 36 -4.65 2.66 5.65
N PHE A 37 -3.89 1.95 4.82
CA PHE A 37 -2.50 2.26 4.50
C PHE A 37 -2.31 2.27 2.99
N ASP A 38 -1.36 3.07 2.51
CA ASP A 38 -0.94 3.08 1.12
C ASP A 38 0.53 2.69 1.02
N LEU A 39 0.86 1.73 0.15
CA LEU A 39 2.21 1.50 -0.32
C LEU A 39 2.31 2.11 -1.73
N LYS A 40 2.89 3.31 -1.84
CA LYS A 40 3.01 4.01 -3.12
C LYS A 40 4.08 3.32 -3.99
N GLN A 41 3.67 2.94 -5.20
CA GLN A 41 4.54 2.29 -6.19
C GLN A 41 5.10 3.33 -7.16
N ASP A 42 6.25 3.03 -7.76
CA ASP A 42 6.67 3.75 -8.95
C ASP A 42 5.76 3.33 -10.12
N GLY A 43 4.97 4.28 -10.61
CA GLY A 43 4.02 4.08 -11.69
C GLY A 43 4.49 4.64 -13.03
N THR A 44 5.78 4.96 -13.20
CA THR A 44 6.33 5.67 -14.38
C THR A 44 5.84 5.09 -15.71
N HIS A 45 5.79 3.77 -15.83
CA HIS A 45 5.36 3.08 -17.06
C HIS A 45 3.94 2.51 -17.02
N TYR A 46 3.23 2.67 -15.90
CA TYR A 46 1.93 2.01 -15.71
C TYR A 46 0.94 2.35 -16.85
N PHE A 47 0.84 3.64 -17.20
CA PHE A 47 -0.08 4.11 -18.24
C PHE A 47 0.42 3.90 -19.68
N ASP A 48 1.64 3.41 -19.88
CA ASP A 48 2.10 3.02 -21.21
C ASP A 48 1.39 1.75 -21.69
N TRP A 49 0.91 0.91 -20.75
CA TRP A 49 0.32 -0.40 -21.05
C TRP A 49 -1.07 -0.62 -20.47
N HIS A 50 -1.40 0.04 -19.36
CA HIS A 50 -2.68 -0.06 -18.67
C HIS A 50 -3.87 0.06 -19.64
N HIS A 51 -4.80 -0.89 -19.57
CA HIS A 51 -5.98 -0.96 -20.44
C HIS A 51 -5.69 -1.09 -21.95
N THR A 52 -4.53 -1.62 -22.32
CA THR A 52 -4.21 -1.98 -23.71
C THR A 52 -4.07 -3.50 -23.86
N SER A 53 -4.03 -4.01 -25.09
CA SER A 53 -3.68 -5.42 -25.34
C SER A 53 -2.22 -5.75 -25.02
N ASN A 54 -1.38 -4.75 -24.75
CA ASN A 54 0.02 -4.92 -24.39
C ASN A 54 0.23 -5.06 -22.88
N ASP A 55 -0.83 -5.00 -22.08
CA ASP A 55 -0.82 -5.35 -20.65
C ASP A 55 -0.65 -6.86 -20.49
N THR A 56 0.61 -7.27 -20.42
CA THR A 56 1.07 -8.66 -20.58
C THR A 56 2.23 -8.93 -19.63
N LEU A 57 2.45 -10.20 -19.29
CA LEU A 57 3.39 -10.59 -18.23
C LEU A 57 4.84 -10.14 -18.47
N ASP A 58 5.26 -9.94 -19.72
CA ASP A 58 6.62 -9.50 -20.03
C ASP A 58 6.94 -8.07 -19.59
N LYS A 59 5.95 -7.29 -19.13
CA LYS A 59 6.14 -5.97 -18.51
C LYS A 59 6.41 -6.06 -17.01
N ILE A 60 6.18 -7.21 -16.39
CA ILE A 60 6.42 -7.42 -14.96
C ILE A 60 7.90 -7.71 -14.72
N VAL A 61 8.56 -6.84 -13.95
CA VAL A 61 9.92 -7.04 -13.47
C VAL A 61 9.90 -7.91 -12.21
N PRO A 62 10.51 -9.12 -12.21
CA PRO A 62 10.44 -10.04 -11.07
C PRO A 62 10.93 -9.45 -9.75
N ASP A 63 11.99 -8.64 -9.77
CA ASP A 63 12.56 -8.04 -8.56
C ASP A 63 11.65 -6.95 -7.98
N GLU A 64 10.95 -6.17 -8.82
CA GLU A 64 9.96 -5.18 -8.37
C GLU A 64 8.74 -5.86 -7.75
N MET A 65 8.27 -6.96 -8.36
CA MET A 65 7.20 -7.78 -7.80
C MET A 65 7.61 -8.37 -6.45
N ALA A 66 8.82 -8.92 -6.35
CA ALA A 66 9.33 -9.47 -5.10
C ALA A 66 9.43 -8.41 -3.98
N GLN A 67 9.88 -7.19 -4.32
CA GLN A 67 9.92 -6.06 -3.38
C GLN A 67 8.52 -5.66 -2.91
N ASN A 68 7.53 -5.64 -3.80
CA ASN A 68 6.13 -5.36 -3.44
C ASN A 68 5.56 -6.42 -2.49
N VAL A 69 5.78 -7.70 -2.80
CA VAL A 69 5.38 -8.83 -1.93
C VAL A 69 6.02 -8.72 -0.55
N ALA A 70 7.32 -8.42 -0.48
CA ALA A 70 8.02 -8.24 0.79
C ALA A 70 7.44 -7.08 1.62
N ALA A 71 7.14 -5.95 0.98
CA ALA A 71 6.54 -4.80 1.64
C ALA A 71 5.16 -5.11 2.23
N PHE A 72 4.28 -5.74 1.44
CA PHE A 72 2.95 -6.15 1.91
C PHE A 72 3.04 -7.19 3.03
N ALA A 73 3.91 -8.20 2.91
CA ALA A 73 4.08 -9.23 3.93
C ALA A 73 4.49 -8.61 5.29
N VAL A 74 5.43 -7.66 5.28
CA VAL A 74 5.85 -6.95 6.49
C VAL A 74 4.70 -6.14 7.09
N VAL A 75 3.99 -5.32 6.28
CA VAL A 75 2.90 -4.48 6.80
C VAL A 75 1.77 -5.34 7.35
N VAL A 76 1.31 -6.35 6.61
CA VAL A 76 0.22 -7.24 7.03
C VAL A 76 0.61 -7.98 8.31
N TYR A 77 1.82 -8.56 8.37
CA TYR A 77 2.28 -9.27 9.56
C TYR A 77 2.29 -8.35 10.78
N LEU A 78 2.94 -7.18 10.68
CA LEU A 78 3.05 -6.25 11.80
C LEU A 78 1.69 -5.68 12.22
N SER A 79 0.79 -5.42 11.27
CA SER A 79 -0.59 -5.00 11.56
C SER A 79 -1.36 -6.08 12.30
N ALA A 80 -1.20 -7.35 11.91
CA ALA A 80 -1.85 -8.48 12.59
C ALA A 80 -1.29 -8.72 14.00
N GLN A 81 -0.04 -8.34 14.28
CA GLN A 81 0.57 -8.43 15.62
C GLN A 81 0.31 -7.18 16.48
N TYR A 82 -0.27 -6.12 15.93
CA TYR A 82 -0.45 -4.88 16.65
C TYR A 82 -1.66 -4.98 17.58
N GLU A 83 -1.43 -4.85 18.88
CA GLU A 83 -2.49 -4.90 19.90
C GLU A 83 -3.22 -3.56 20.11
N GLY A 84 -2.77 -2.49 19.46
CA GLY A 84 -3.41 -1.18 19.53
C GLY A 84 -4.49 -0.97 18.48
N ASP A 85 -5.07 0.22 18.49
CA ASP A 85 -6.04 0.66 17.48
C ASP A 85 -5.36 1.52 16.41
N PHE A 86 -5.76 1.31 15.15
CA PHE A 86 -5.39 2.15 14.01
C PHE A 86 -6.34 3.33 13.80
N GLY A 87 -7.41 3.43 14.60
CA GLY A 87 -8.40 4.49 14.59
C GLY A 87 -9.57 4.19 13.65
N SER A 88 -9.87 2.92 13.39
CA SER A 88 -11.05 2.55 12.59
C SER A 88 -12.33 2.79 13.40
N ALA A 89 -13.17 3.73 12.97
CA ALA A 89 -14.46 4.01 13.60
C ALA A 89 -15.46 4.49 12.55
N LEU A 90 -16.71 4.05 12.62
CA LEU A 90 -17.75 4.58 11.74
C LEU A 90 -17.89 6.10 11.99
N GLU A 91 -17.85 6.92 10.93
CA GLU A 91 -18.24 8.32 11.08
C GLU A 91 -19.72 8.38 11.49
N GLU A 92 -20.01 8.99 12.65
CA GLU A 92 -21.37 9.34 13.04
C GLU A 92 -21.89 10.40 12.06
N LYS A 93 -22.94 10.08 11.32
CA LYS A 93 -23.61 11.00 10.39
C LYS A 93 -24.45 12.04 11.11
#